data_AF-M1WY12-F1
#
_entry.id   AF-M1WY12-F1
#
_cell.length_a   1.000
_cell.length_b   1.000
_cell.length_c   1.000
_cell.angle_alpha   90.00
_cell.angle_beta   90.00
_cell.angle_gamma   90.00
#
_symmetry.space_group_name_H-M   'P 1'
#
loop_
_entity.id
_entity.type
_entity.pdbx_description
1 polymer ?
#
loop_
_entity_poly.entity_id
_entity_poly.type
_entity_poly.pdbx_seq_one_letter_code
_entity_poly.pdbx_strand_id
1 'polypeptide(L)'
;MVKKFLALDFDGVICDGLIEYFAVAWQTYCQVWQSGNQNLTNPPAGILEKFYNLRVVIETGWEMPILIKALVEKIKDDDIYQNWKDIVIYLIEKDSLSPHEIGIKLDIARDERIKKT
;
A
#
# COMPACT_ATOMS: atom_id res chain seq x y z
N MET A 1 33.09 -14.76 26.76
CA MET A 1 31.96 -13.80 26.72
C MET A 1 31.35 -13.87 25.33
N VAL A 2 30.21 -14.55 25.17
CA VAL A 2 29.62 -14.80 23.84
C VAL A 2 28.63 -13.67 23.54
N LYS A 3 28.88 -12.89 22.48
CA LYS A 3 27.93 -11.89 21.98
C LYS A 3 26.67 -12.61 21.52
N LYS A 4 25.54 -12.34 22.17
CA LYS A 4 24.22 -12.73 21.68
C LYS A 4 23.91 -11.83 20.48
N PHE A 5 23.98 -12.39 19.28
CA PHE A 5 23.37 -11.78 18.11
C PHE A 5 21.90 -12.19 18.10
N LEU A 6 21.02 -11.20 18.13
CA LEU A 6 19.59 -11.40 17.91
C LEU A 6 19.36 -11.27 16.41
N ALA A 7 19.17 -12.40 15.73
CA ALA A 7 18.64 -12.41 14.39
C ALA A 7 17.12 -12.55 14.52
N LEU A 8 16.38 -11.51 14.14
CA LEU A 8 14.93 -11.58 13.93
C LEU A 8 14.73 -12.00 12.48
N ASP A 9 14.36 -13.25 12.24
CA ASP A 9 13.68 -13.58 10.99
C ASP A 9 12.24 -13.05 11.07
N PHE A 10 11.78 -12.44 9.98
CA PHE A 10 10.38 -12.05 9.81
C PHE A 10 9.83 -12.69 8.54
N ASP A 11 10.27 -13.90 8.22
CA ASP A 11 9.83 -14.63 7.04
C ASP A 11 9.41 -16.05 7.46
N GLY A 12 8.15 -16.25 7.84
CA GLY A 12 7.74 -17.61 8.24
C GLY A 12 6.33 -17.92 8.74
N VAL A 13 5.33 -17.02 8.68
CA VAL A 13 3.93 -17.49 8.73
C VAL A 13 3.36 -17.38 7.33
N ILE A 14 3.20 -18.55 6.72
CA ILE A 14 2.94 -18.82 5.31
C ILE A 14 1.55 -18.28 4.91
N CYS A 15 1.50 -17.01 4.58
CA CYS A 15 0.62 -16.47 3.56
C CYS A 15 1.52 -15.75 2.55
N ASP A 16 1.14 -15.70 1.27
CA ASP A 16 1.83 -14.86 0.28
C ASP A 16 1.70 -13.39 0.70
N GLY A 17 2.54 -12.94 1.64
CA GLY A 17 2.42 -11.64 2.29
C GLY A 17 2.41 -10.54 1.24
N LEU A 18 3.12 -10.72 0.13
CA LEU A 18 3.08 -9.82 -1.04
C LEU A 18 1.69 -9.71 -1.68
N ILE A 19 0.97 -10.81 -1.86
CA ILE A 19 -0.40 -10.81 -2.40
C ILE A 19 -1.33 -10.15 -1.39
N GLU A 20 -1.17 -10.45 -0.10
CA GLU A 20 -1.97 -9.84 0.97
C GLU A 20 -1.72 -8.34 1.12
N TYR A 21 -0.47 -7.90 1.06
CA TYR A 21 -0.10 -6.48 1.12
C TYR A 21 -0.75 -5.70 -0.01
N PHE A 22 -0.68 -6.24 -1.24
CA PHE A 22 -1.35 -5.62 -2.37
C PHE A 22 -2.86 -5.60 -2.18
N ALA A 23 -3.47 -6.72 -1.76
CA ALA A 23 -4.91 -6.83 -1.60
C ALA A 23 -5.45 -5.84 -0.54
N VAL A 24 -4.76 -5.73 0.59
CA VAL A 24 -5.09 -4.77 1.66
C VAL A 24 -4.92 -3.34 1.13
N ALA A 25 -3.78 -3.03 0.50
CA ALA A 25 -3.54 -1.70 -0.03
C ALA A 25 -4.59 -1.31 -1.09
N TRP A 26 -4.98 -2.24 -1.96
CA TRP A 26 -6.01 -2.05 -2.98
C TRP A 26 -7.38 -1.81 -2.34
N GLN A 27 -7.74 -2.62 -1.33
CA GLN A 27 -8.98 -2.44 -0.58
C GLN A 27 -9.03 -1.05 0.07
N THR A 28 -7.96 -0.62 0.74
CA THR A 28 -7.88 0.70 1.36
C THR A 28 -7.94 1.81 0.33
N TYR A 29 -7.26 1.65 -0.82
CA TYR A 29 -7.38 2.58 -1.94
C TYR A 29 -8.85 2.74 -2.39
N CYS A 30 -9.57 1.62 -2.58
CA CYS A 30 -10.97 1.67 -2.98
C CYS A 30 -11.85 2.35 -1.92
N GLN A 31 -11.61 2.08 -0.64
CA GLN A 31 -12.36 2.72 0.46
C GLN A 31 -12.13 4.24 0.52
N VAL A 32 -10.90 4.69 0.26
CA VAL A 32 -10.55 6.12 0.34
C VAL A 32 -10.97 6.89 -0.92
N TRP A 33 -10.67 6.37 -2.12
CA TRP A 33 -10.85 7.12 -3.38
C TRP A 33 -12.01 6.64 -4.27
N GLN A 34 -12.63 5.50 -3.99
CA GLN A 34 -13.69 4.92 -4.83
C GLN A 34 -14.99 4.65 -4.07
N SER A 35 -15.21 5.34 -2.93
CA SER A 35 -16.47 5.27 -2.18
C SER A 35 -17.65 5.66 -3.08
N GLY A 36 -18.36 4.66 -3.62
CA GLY A 36 -19.50 4.82 -4.55
C GLY A 36 -19.36 4.09 -5.88
N ASN A 37 -18.18 3.58 -6.23
CA ASN A 37 -17.91 2.94 -7.52
C ASN A 37 -17.84 1.41 -7.36
N GLN A 38 -18.97 0.71 -7.54
CA GLN A 38 -19.06 -0.75 -7.39
C GLN A 38 -18.29 -1.55 -8.48
N ASN A 39 -17.82 -0.90 -9.55
CA ASN A 39 -17.27 -1.56 -10.73
C ASN A 39 -15.77 -1.88 -10.67
N LEU A 40 -15.04 -1.48 -9.62
CA LEU A 40 -13.62 -1.77 -9.46
C LEU A 40 -13.39 -2.86 -8.43
N THR A 41 -13.97 -4.04 -8.67
CA THR A 41 -13.70 -5.24 -7.87
C THR A 41 -12.27 -5.74 -8.09
N ASN A 42 -11.69 -5.48 -9.27
CA ASN A 42 -10.36 -5.93 -9.65
C ASN A 42 -9.42 -4.77 -10.02
N PRO A 43 -8.13 -4.87 -9.66
CA PRO A 43 -7.12 -3.92 -10.11
C PRO A 43 -6.95 -3.96 -11.63
N PRO A 44 -6.74 -2.81 -12.29
CA PRO A 44 -6.32 -2.76 -13.69
C PRO A 44 -5.08 -3.63 -13.95
N ALA A 45 -5.01 -4.22 -15.15
CA ALA A 45 -3.88 -5.04 -15.56
C ALA A 45 -2.55 -4.27 -15.43
N GLY A 46 -1.53 -4.93 -14.89
CA GLY A 46 -0.18 -4.38 -14.71
C GLY A 46 0.02 -3.55 -13.44
N ILE A 47 -1.02 -3.14 -12.72
CA ILE A 47 -0.85 -2.40 -11.45
C ILE A 47 -0.15 -3.27 -10.39
N LEU A 48 -0.50 -4.55 -10.31
CA LEU A 48 0.10 -5.49 -9.36
C LEU A 48 1.62 -5.57 -9.54
N GLU A 49 2.08 -5.77 -10.77
CA GLU A 49 3.50 -5.89 -11.11
C GLU A 49 4.25 -4.58 -10.83
N LYS A 50 3.68 -3.45 -11.23
CA LYS A 50 4.26 -2.13 -10.96
C LYS A 50 4.36 -1.84 -9.47
N PHE A 51 3.31 -2.17 -8.70
CA PHE A 51 3.32 -2.03 -7.25
C PHE A 51 4.47 -2.82 -6.62
N TYR A 52 4.69 -4.07 -7.06
CA TYR A 52 5.79 -4.87 -6.55
C TYR A 52 7.18 -4.31 -6.87
N ASN A 53 7.36 -3.73 -8.05
CA ASN A 53 8.63 -3.12 -8.44
C ASN A 53 8.88 -1.80 -7.66
N LEU A 54 7.84 -0.98 -7.53
CA LEU A 54 7.95 0.36 -6.93
C LEU A 54 7.86 0.36 -5.41
N ARG A 55 7.51 -0.75 -4.75
CA ARG A 55 7.40 -0.82 -3.28
C ARG A 55 8.64 -0.33 -2.53
N VAL A 56 9.80 -0.34 -3.18
CA VAL A 56 11.08 0.13 -2.60
C VAL A 56 11.06 1.62 -2.22
N VAL A 57 10.15 2.42 -2.77
CA VAL A 57 10.01 3.84 -2.40
C VAL A 57 9.24 4.05 -1.10
N ILE A 58 8.49 3.03 -0.65
CA ILE A 58 7.63 3.11 0.52
C ILE A 58 8.49 3.18 1.79
N GLU A 59 8.35 4.27 2.55
CA GLU A 59 9.05 4.44 3.82
C GLU A 59 8.23 3.88 4.99
N THR A 60 6.90 4.03 4.90
CA THR A 60 5.97 3.61 5.94
C THR A 60 4.76 2.87 5.36
N GLY A 61 4.28 1.84 6.08
CA GLY A 61 3.27 0.93 5.52
C GLY A 61 1.94 1.60 5.11
N TRP A 62 1.59 2.75 5.69
CA TRP A 62 0.38 3.50 5.33
C TRP A 62 0.46 4.15 3.94
N GLU A 63 1.64 4.25 3.33
CA GLU A 63 1.83 4.81 1.99
C GLU A 63 1.47 3.83 0.87
N MET A 64 1.27 2.53 1.17
CA MET A 64 0.94 1.52 0.14
C MET A 64 -0.31 1.87 -0.69
N PRO A 65 -1.44 2.32 -0.11
CA PRO A 65 -2.61 2.76 -0.88
C PRO A 65 -2.32 4.01 -1.72
N ILE A 66 -1.40 4.89 -1.28
CA ILE A 66 -0.97 6.06 -2.04
C ILE A 66 -0.19 5.63 -3.28
N LEU A 67 0.64 4.59 -3.18
CA LEU A 67 1.35 4.06 -4.36
C LEU A 67 0.36 3.52 -5.40
N ILE A 68 -0.70 2.84 -4.94
CA ILE A 68 -1.78 2.41 -5.83
C ILE A 68 -2.49 3.61 -6.47
N LYS A 69 -2.80 4.65 -5.70
CA LYS A 69 -3.39 5.89 -6.23
C LYS A 69 -2.51 6.51 -7.32
N ALA A 70 -1.20 6.63 -7.09
CA ALA A 70 -0.24 7.15 -8.07
C ALA A 70 -0.24 6.32 -9.37
N LEU A 71 -0.25 4.99 -9.24
CA LEU A 71 -0.31 4.06 -10.38
C LEU A 71 -1.64 4.17 -11.16
N VAL A 72 -2.77 4.33 -10.46
CA VAL A 72 -4.08 4.53 -11.09
C VAL A 72 -4.15 5.90 -11.79
N GLU A 73 -3.54 6.95 -11.22
CA GLU A 73 -3.39 8.26 -11.87
C GLU A 73 -2.33 8.28 -13.00
N LYS A 74 -1.67 7.14 -13.26
CA LYS A 74 -0.65 6.97 -14.30
C LYS A 74 0.55 7.91 -14.12
N ILE A 75 0.92 8.23 -12.88
CA ILE A 75 2.19 8.89 -12.57
C ILE A 75 3.32 7.97 -13.06
N LYS A 76 4.34 8.54 -13.71
CA LYS A 76 5.42 7.75 -14.31
C LYS A 76 6.24 7.06 -13.22
N ASP A 77 6.67 5.85 -13.50
CA ASP A 77 7.47 5.03 -12.59
C ASP A 77 8.77 5.77 -12.18
N ASP A 78 9.44 6.46 -13.11
CA ASP A 78 10.64 7.26 -12.82
C ASP A 78 10.35 8.44 -11.86
N ASP A 79 9.20 9.09 -12.01
CA ASP A 79 8.80 10.19 -11.12
C ASP A 79 8.50 9.64 -9.71
N ILE A 80 7.88 8.46 -9.62
CA ILE A 80 7.64 7.76 -8.35
C ILE A 80 8.96 7.42 -7.67
N TYR A 81 9.97 6.93 -8.42
CA TYR A 81 11.28 6.63 -7.85
C TYR A 81 12.02 7.87 -7.32
N GLN A 82 11.96 8.98 -8.05
CA GLN A 82 12.76 10.17 -7.74
C GLN A 82 12.09 11.10 -6.74
N ASN A 83 10.77 11.22 -6.79
CA ASN A 83 10.02 12.29 -6.13
C ASN A 83 8.91 11.76 -5.22
N TRP A 84 9.09 10.57 -4.64
CA TRP A 84 8.04 9.88 -3.88
C TRP A 84 7.39 10.74 -2.80
N LYS A 85 8.20 11.38 -1.94
CA LYS A 85 7.70 12.22 -0.84
C LYS A 85 6.80 13.35 -1.31
N ASP A 86 7.22 14.02 -2.38
CA ASP A 86 6.46 15.14 -2.95
C ASP A 86 5.15 14.64 -3.58
N ILE A 87 5.17 13.46 -4.22
CA ILE A 87 3.96 12.80 -4.74
C ILE A 87 3.00 12.44 -3.62
N VAL A 88 3.50 11.89 -2.50
CA VAL A 88 2.66 11.57 -1.33
C VAL A 88 1.99 12.82 -0.79
N ILE A 89 2.76 13.89 -0.56
CA ILE A 89 2.23 15.19 -0.09
C ILE A 89 1.18 15.71 -1.06
N TYR A 90 1.51 15.75 -2.35
CA TYR A 90 0.62 16.22 -3.40
C TYR A 90 -0.72 15.46 -3.41
N LEU A 91 -0.70 14.13 -3.36
CA LEU A 91 -1.91 13.32 -3.41
C LEU A 91 -2.78 13.48 -2.16
N ILE A 92 -2.15 13.63 -0.99
CA ILE A 92 -2.84 13.87 0.28
C ILE A 92 -3.50 15.25 0.30
N GLU A 93 -2.78 16.28 -0.12
CA GLU A 93 -3.30 17.65 -0.17
C GLU A 93 -4.40 17.81 -1.23
N LYS A 94 -4.19 17.24 -2.42
CA LYS A 94 -5.14 17.27 -3.55
C LYS A 94 -6.52 16.75 -3.14
N ASP A 95 -6.55 15.64 -2.41
CA ASP A 95 -7.78 14.98 -2.00
C ASP A 95 -8.18 15.33 -0.53
N SER A 96 -7.49 16.28 0.10
CA SER A 96 -7.72 16.74 1.49
C SER A 96 -7.78 15.60 2.51
N LEU A 97 -6.83 14.66 2.40
CA LEU A 97 -6.77 13.46 3.23
C LEU A 97 -5.85 13.64 4.44
N SER A 98 -5.99 12.77 5.42
CA SER A 98 -5.07 12.65 6.55
C SER A 98 -4.25 11.36 6.47
N PRO A 99 -2.91 11.41 6.58
CA PRO A 99 -2.07 10.21 6.67
C PRO A 99 -2.54 9.25 7.77
N HIS A 100 -2.96 9.81 8.91
CA HIS A 100 -3.46 9.04 10.05
C HIS A 100 -4.75 8.29 9.72
N GLU A 101 -5.69 8.92 8.99
CA GLU A 101 -6.94 8.27 8.60
C GLU A 101 -6.70 7.14 7.59
N ILE A 102 -5.76 7.32 6.67
CA ILE A 102 -5.36 6.28 5.72
C ILE A 102 -4.74 5.10 6.47
N GLY A 103 -3.85 5.37 7.43
CA GLY A 103 -3.26 4.35 8.30
C GLY A 103 -4.31 3.54 9.06
N ILE A 104 -5.27 4.21 9.70
CA ILE A 104 -6.38 3.55 10.39
C ILE A 104 -7.18 2.65 9.44
N LYS A 105 -7.53 3.13 8.24
CA LYS A 105 -8.27 2.34 7.26
C LYS A 105 -7.46 1.13 6.78
N LEU A 106 -6.15 1.27 6.64
CA LEU A 106 -5.26 0.17 6.28
C LEU A 106 -5.23 -0.90 7.37
N ASP A 107 -5.11 -0.51 8.63
CA ASP A 107 -5.08 -1.45 9.76
C ASP A 107 -6.41 -2.17 9.93
N ILE A 108 -7.54 -1.46 9.80
CA ILE A 108 -8.88 -2.09 9.78
C ILE A 108 -8.99 -3.10 8.64
N ALA A 109 -8.53 -2.75 7.43
CA ALA A 109 -8.57 -3.65 6.28
C ALA A 109 -7.70 -4.91 6.48
N ARG A 110 -6.57 -4.81 7.21
CA ARG A 110 -5.76 -5.97 7.61
C ARG A 110 -6.52 -6.87 8.58
N ASP A 111 -7.08 -6.28 9.63
CA ASP A 111 -7.80 -7.01 10.68
C ASP A 111 -9.04 -7.74 10.14
N GLU A 112 -9.78 -7.13 9.22
CA GLU A 112 -10.94 -7.75 8.57
C GLU A 112 -10.59 -9.01 7.79
N ARG A 113 -9.39 -9.09 7.22
CA ARG A 113 -8.94 -10.25 6.43
C ARG A 113 -8.48 -11.40 7.31
N ILE A 114 -7.83 -11.10 8.44
CA ILE A 114 -7.44 -12.11 9.44
C ILE A 114 -8.69 -12.84 9.96
N LYS A 115 -9.79 -12.12 10.21
CA LYS A 115 -11.05 -12.72 10.69
C LYS A 115 -11.78 -13.61 9.68
N LYS A 116 -11.43 -13.55 8.40
CA LYS A 116 -12.07 -14.33 7.32
C LYS A 116 -11.30 -15.60 6.94
N THR A 117 -10.17 -15.85 7.59
CA THR A 117 -9.33 -17.06 7.42
C THR A 117 -9.59 -18.00 8.58
#